data_AF-A0A7I9W0E3-F1
#
_entry.id   AF-A0A7I9W0E3-F1
#
_cell.length_a   1.000
_cell.length_b   1.000
_cell.length_c   1.000
_cell.angle_alpha   90.00
_cell.angle_beta   90.00
_cell.angle_gamma   90.00
#
_symmetry.space_group_name_H-M   'P 1'
#
loop_
_entity.id
_entity.type
_entity.pdbx_description
1 polymer ?
#
loop_
_entity_poly.entity_id
_entity_poly.type
_entity_poly.pdbx_seq_one_letter_code
_entity_poly.pdbx_strand_id
1 'polypeptide(L)'
;MGKFMVSAVIAFATASIGVASANATAVGLAMNSQAPPAHQQGAECDSNYSGTCVPIASDVDCASGSGNGPEYVAGPVYVVGNDIYELDRDGDGVACEN
;
A
#
# COMPACT_ATOMS: atom_id res chain seq x y z
N MET A 1 -55.75 19.99 18.16
CA MET A 1 -56.00 21.37 17.69
C MET A 1 -55.11 22.32 18.50
N GLY A 2 -54.43 23.25 17.82
CA GLY A 2 -53.47 24.23 18.39
C GLY A 2 -52.07 23.90 17.90
N LYS A 3 -51.56 24.36 16.76
CA LYS A 3 -51.64 25.62 16.01
C LYS A 3 -50.94 26.80 16.70
N PHE A 4 -49.90 27.28 16.00
CA PHE A 4 -49.22 28.58 16.15
C PHE A 4 -48.29 28.70 17.36
N MET A 5 -47.12 29.34 17.34
CA MET A 5 -46.44 30.28 16.43
C MET A 5 -44.96 30.29 16.90
N VAL A 6 -43.96 30.17 16.03
CA VAL A 6 -43.14 31.30 15.50
C VAL A 6 -42.51 32.21 16.57
N SER A 7 -41.19 32.40 16.43
CA SER A 7 -40.32 33.45 17.00
C SER A 7 -39.68 33.24 18.38
N ALA A 8 -38.41 32.83 18.34
CA ALA A 8 -37.36 33.41 19.18
C ALA A 8 -36.01 33.25 18.47
N VAL A 9 -35.68 34.24 17.65
CA VAL A 9 -34.29 34.58 17.30
C VAL A 9 -33.60 35.16 18.54
N ILE A 10 -32.25 35.11 18.54
CA ILE A 10 -31.28 35.78 19.45
C ILE A 10 -30.85 34.87 20.63
N ALA A 11 -29.60 34.43 20.79
CA ALA A 11 -28.32 35.08 20.51
C ALA A 11 -27.22 34.08 20.08
N PHE A 12 -26.55 34.36 18.96
CA PHE A 12 -25.20 33.82 18.72
C PHE A 12 -24.23 34.70 19.51
N ALA A 13 -23.73 34.18 20.62
CA ALA A 13 -22.67 34.84 21.38
C ALA A 13 -21.39 34.88 20.53
N THR A 14 -21.06 36.08 20.02
CA THR A 14 -19.75 36.37 19.45
C THR A 14 -18.75 36.53 20.59
N ALA A 15 -17.86 35.56 20.76
CA ALA A 15 -16.63 35.73 21.55
C ALA A 15 -15.43 35.61 20.61
N SER A 16 -15.00 36.74 20.07
CA SER A 16 -13.61 36.94 19.63
C SER A 16 -12.76 37.22 20.87
N ILE A 17 -11.62 36.55 21.00
CA ILE A 17 -10.30 37.04 21.47
C ILE A 17 -9.42 35.81 21.71
N GLY A 18 -8.26 35.77 21.06
CA GLY A 18 -7.13 34.92 21.48
C GLY A 18 -6.27 34.37 20.36
N VAL A 19 -5.55 35.22 19.61
CA VAL A 19 -4.33 34.75 18.93
C VAL A 19 -3.22 34.76 19.97
N ALA A 20 -2.97 33.62 20.60
CA ALA A 20 -1.78 33.42 21.43
C ALA A 20 -0.59 33.11 20.51
N SER A 21 0.39 34.00 20.55
CA SER A 21 1.66 33.93 19.85
C SER A 21 2.58 32.83 20.38
N ALA A 22 3.06 32.02 19.45
CA ALA A 22 4.34 31.28 19.38
C ALA A 22 5.03 30.84 20.69
N ASN A 23 4.93 29.55 20.95
CA ASN A 23 6.02 28.74 21.48
C ASN A 23 6.05 27.40 20.72
N ALA A 24 6.70 27.39 19.56
CA ALA A 24 7.06 26.18 18.84
C ALA A 24 8.17 25.44 19.63
N THR A 25 7.79 24.72 20.67
CA THR A 25 8.61 23.62 21.19
C THR A 25 8.50 22.46 20.22
N ALA A 26 9.63 22.18 19.57
CA ALA A 26 9.85 21.16 18.55
C ALA A 26 9.02 19.89 18.77
N VAL A 27 8.14 19.63 17.80
CA VAL A 27 7.49 18.33 17.61
C VAL A 27 8.59 17.34 17.25
N GLY A 28 8.96 16.48 18.19
CA GLY A 28 9.36 15.14 17.81
C GLY A 28 8.11 14.46 17.26
N LEU A 29 8.15 14.01 16.00
CA LEU A 29 7.39 12.88 15.43
C LEU A 29 7.71 12.77 13.93
N ALA A 30 8.08 11.55 13.54
CA ALA A 30 8.12 11.01 12.18
C ALA A 30 9.08 11.69 11.19
N MET A 31 10.29 11.12 11.12
CA MET A 31 10.96 10.87 9.85
C MET A 31 9.91 10.42 8.81
N ASN A 32 9.53 11.33 7.94
CA ASN A 32 8.73 11.01 6.77
C ASN A 32 9.64 10.26 5.80
N SER A 33 9.87 8.98 6.10
CA SER A 33 10.38 7.99 5.16
C SER A 33 9.23 7.64 4.22
N GLN A 34 8.79 8.62 3.45
CA GLN A 34 8.08 8.33 2.21
C GLN A 34 9.14 7.70 1.30
N ALA A 35 9.19 6.36 1.37
CA ALA A 35 9.91 5.54 0.43
C ALA A 35 9.57 6.04 -0.99
N PRO A 36 10.56 6.11 -1.89
CA PRO A 36 10.30 6.50 -3.27
C PRO A 36 9.13 5.67 -3.82
N PRO A 37 8.31 6.24 -4.71
CA PRO A 37 7.23 5.50 -5.35
C PRO A 37 7.81 4.18 -5.86
N ALA A 38 7.19 3.07 -5.46
CA ALA A 38 7.54 1.75 -5.97
C ALA A 38 7.66 1.89 -7.48
N HIS A 39 8.83 1.53 -8.01
CA HIS A 39 9.09 1.64 -9.43
C HIS A 39 8.01 0.84 -10.14
N GLN A 40 7.08 1.53 -10.81
CA GLN A 40 6.31 0.93 -11.88
C GLN A 40 7.29 0.78 -13.05
N GLN A 41 8.27 -0.12 -12.93
CA GLN A 41 8.96 -0.65 -14.09
C GLN A 41 7.87 -1.38 -14.86
N GLY A 42 7.49 -0.87 -16.03
CA GLY A 42 6.58 -1.58 -16.93
C GLY A 42 7.07 -3.02 -17.00
N ALA A 43 6.20 -3.97 -16.62
CA ALA A 43 6.61 -5.32 -16.27
C ALA A 43 7.11 -6.07 -17.52
N GLU A 44 8.37 -5.83 -17.86
CA GLU A 44 9.19 -6.76 -18.61
C GLU A 44 9.23 -8.01 -17.73
N CYS A 45 8.75 -9.14 -18.26
CA CYS A 45 8.72 -10.38 -17.49
C CYS A 45 10.15 -10.86 -17.24
N ASP A 46 10.44 -11.31 -16.03
CA ASP A 46 11.74 -11.88 -15.70
C ASP A 46 11.99 -13.14 -16.55
N SER A 47 13.11 -13.16 -17.26
CA SER A 47 13.44 -14.22 -18.22
C SER A 47 13.86 -15.54 -17.57
N ASN A 48 14.09 -15.58 -16.26
CA ASN A 48 14.33 -16.81 -15.52
C ASN A 48 13.04 -17.61 -15.31
N TYR A 49 11.88 -17.05 -15.64
CA TYR A 49 10.58 -17.68 -15.47
C TYR A 49 9.76 -17.69 -16.76
N SER A 50 8.86 -18.66 -16.88
CA SER A 50 7.98 -18.85 -18.03
C SER A 50 6.57 -19.29 -17.60
N GLY A 51 5.65 -19.36 -18.57
CA GLY A 51 4.22 -19.64 -18.36
C GLY A 51 3.44 -18.38 -17.99
N THR A 52 3.68 -17.85 -16.80
CA THR A 52 3.14 -16.57 -16.32
C THR A 52 4.22 -15.51 -16.33
N CYS A 53 3.84 -14.26 -16.63
CA CYS A 53 4.72 -13.12 -16.50
C CYS A 53 5.04 -12.88 -15.02
N VAL A 54 6.30 -13.11 -14.63
CA VAL A 54 6.83 -12.72 -13.33
C VAL A 54 7.36 -11.29 -13.45
N PRO A 55 6.80 -10.30 -12.75
CA PRO A 55 7.28 -8.93 -12.85
C PRO A 55 8.68 -8.80 -12.25
N ILE A 56 9.51 -7.93 -12.84
CA ILE A 56 10.82 -7.60 -12.26
C ILE A 56 10.60 -6.65 -11.10
N ALA A 57 10.56 -7.20 -9.90
CA ALA A 57 10.40 -6.47 -8.64
C ALA A 57 11.52 -6.83 -7.64
N SER A 58 11.50 -6.18 -6.48
CA SER A 58 12.43 -6.52 -5.39
C SER A 58 12.11 -7.85 -4.72
N ASP A 59 10.84 -8.24 -4.73
CA ASP A 59 10.33 -9.47 -4.14
C ASP A 59 9.01 -9.79 -4.85
N VAL A 60 8.79 -11.06 -5.15
CA VAL A 60 7.59 -11.54 -5.83
C VAL A 60 7.15 -12.79 -5.12
N ASP A 61 5.89 -12.82 -4.71
CA ASP A 61 5.32 -13.96 -3.99
C ASP A 61 4.24 -14.68 -4.82
N CYS A 62 4.01 -15.95 -4.51
CA CYS A 62 2.86 -16.67 -5.03
C CYS A 62 1.55 -16.09 -4.47
N ALA A 63 0.57 -15.81 -5.34
CA ALA A 63 -0.73 -15.23 -4.96
C ALA A 63 -1.55 -16.10 -3.99
N SER A 64 -1.32 -17.41 -3.95
CA SER A 64 -2.00 -18.34 -3.03
C SER A 64 -1.31 -18.43 -1.64
N GLY A 65 -0.15 -17.79 -1.48
CA GLY A 65 0.64 -17.81 -0.26
C GLY A 65 0.34 -16.69 0.72
N SER A 66 1.04 -16.70 1.86
CA SER A 66 1.07 -15.60 2.85
C SER A 66 2.22 -14.62 2.61
N GLY A 67 2.54 -14.37 1.34
CA GLY A 67 3.62 -13.49 0.94
C GLY A 67 3.55 -12.10 1.60
N ASN A 68 4.68 -11.42 1.67
CA ASN A 68 4.76 -10.03 2.12
C ASN A 68 5.30 -9.09 1.04
N GLY A 69 5.58 -9.65 -0.14
CA GLY A 69 6.13 -8.95 -1.26
C GLY A 69 5.19 -7.87 -1.79
N PRO A 70 5.76 -6.85 -2.47
CA PRO A 70 5.00 -5.80 -3.11
C PRO A 70 4.19 -6.32 -4.32
N GLU A 71 4.57 -7.45 -4.89
CA GLU A 71 4.01 -8.03 -6.12
C GLU A 71 3.69 -9.51 -5.94
N TYR A 72 2.66 -9.99 -6.65
CA TYR A 72 2.21 -11.39 -6.59
C TYR A 72 1.96 -11.96 -7.98
N VAL A 73 2.25 -13.25 -8.14
CA VAL A 73 2.02 -13.99 -9.39
C VAL A 73 1.06 -15.15 -9.17
N ALA A 74 0.19 -15.37 -10.15
CA ALA A 74 -0.68 -16.55 -10.19
C ALA A 74 0.03 -17.67 -10.96
N GLY A 75 0.18 -18.82 -10.32
CA GLY A 75 0.81 -19.98 -10.93
C GLY A 75 -0.11 -20.82 -11.83
N PRO A 76 0.43 -21.88 -12.45
CA PRO A 76 1.82 -22.34 -12.30
C PRO A 76 2.82 -21.42 -13.03
N VAL A 77 3.95 -21.17 -12.38
CA VAL A 77 5.11 -20.47 -12.93
C VAL A 77 6.20 -21.50 -13.16
N TYR A 78 6.87 -21.46 -14.31
CA TYR A 78 7.94 -22.43 -14.60
C TYR A 78 9.30 -21.76 -14.46
N VAL A 79 10.19 -22.33 -13.66
CA VAL A 79 11.56 -21.83 -13.50
C VAL A 79 12.41 -22.39 -14.64
N VAL A 80 12.86 -21.51 -15.54
CA VAL A 80 13.71 -21.86 -16.70
C VAL A 80 15.17 -21.45 -16.51
N GLY A 81 15.44 -20.57 -15.56
CA GLY A 81 16.77 -20.07 -15.21
C GLY A 81 17.07 -20.26 -13.72
N ASN A 82 17.39 -19.15 -13.05
CA ASN A 82 17.62 -19.15 -11.60
C ASN A 82 16.35 -18.70 -10.87
N ASP A 83 15.98 -19.41 -9.80
CA ASP A 83 14.90 -19.01 -8.91
C ASP A 83 15.34 -17.89 -7.95
N ILE A 84 15.50 -16.68 -8.48
CA ILE A 84 15.95 -15.50 -7.71
C ILE A 84 14.92 -14.98 -6.70
N TYR A 85 13.65 -15.39 -6.85
CA TYR A 85 12.54 -14.99 -5.99
C TYR A 85 12.09 -16.12 -5.06
N GLU A 86 12.79 -17.26 -5.07
CA GLU A 86 12.51 -18.42 -4.22
C GLU A 86 11.03 -18.89 -4.32
N LEU A 87 10.47 -18.82 -5.53
CA LEU A 87 9.09 -19.20 -5.83
C LEU A 87 8.91 -20.72 -5.91
N ASP A 88 9.98 -21.46 -6.24
CA ASP A 88 10.06 -22.92 -6.32
C ASP A 88 10.93 -23.44 -5.16
N ARG A 89 10.33 -23.52 -3.97
CA ARG A 89 11.07 -23.85 -2.74
C ARG A 89 11.49 -25.31 -2.66
N ASP A 90 10.79 -26.20 -3.35
CA ASP A 90 11.10 -27.63 -3.39
C ASP A 90 12.02 -27.99 -4.57
N GLY A 91 12.17 -27.10 -5.55
CA GLY A 91 13.18 -27.17 -6.60
C GLY A 91 12.84 -28.16 -7.71
N ASP A 92 11.55 -28.35 -8.00
CA ASP A 92 11.07 -29.28 -9.02
C ASP A 92 10.91 -28.61 -10.41
N GLY A 93 11.09 -27.29 -10.47
CA GLY A 93 10.98 -26.45 -11.67
C GLY A 93 9.59 -25.81 -11.84
N VAL A 94 8.65 -26.06 -10.94
CA VAL A 94 7.26 -25.57 -11.00
C VAL A 94 6.91 -24.80 -9.72
N ALA A 95 6.84 -23.49 -9.85
CA ALA A 95 6.46 -22.57 -8.79
C ALA A 95 4.94 -22.32 -8.73
N CYS A 96 4.45 -21.95 -7.54
CA CYS A 96 3.08 -21.48 -7.29
C CYS A 96 1.97 -22.44 -7.74
N GLU A 97 2.11 -23.73 -7.46
CA GLU A 97 1.24 -24.80 -7.96
C GLU A 97 -0.12 -24.95 -7.25
N ASN A 98 -0.30 -24.29 -6.10
CA ASN A 98 -1.50 -24.34 -5.26
C ASN A 98 -2.06 -22.94 -5.03
#